data_AF-A0A6J6RPL3-F1
#
_entry.id   AF-A0A6J6RPL3-F1
#
_cell.length_a   1.000
_cell.length_b   1.000
_cell.length_c   1.000
_cell.angle_alpha   90.00
_cell.angle_beta   90.00
_cell.angle_gamma   90.00
#
_symmetry.space_group_name_H-M   'P 1'
#
loop_
_entity.id
_entity.type
_entity.pdbx_description
1 polymer ?
#
loop_
_entity_poly.entity_id
_entity_poly.type
_entity_poly.pdbx_seq_one_letter_code
_entity_poly.pdbx_strand_id
1 'polypeptide(L)' 'MPAGTVFMYHAKDRVVDVPLAETSGKRGGIHNSLTRLMIKPSHLIGGYAQLTFAFNYLGPTGNQRDEITVIRRRSQDVEY' A
#
# COMPACT_ATOMS: atom_id res chain seq x y z
N MET A 1 -14.67 11.16 7.43
CA MET A 1 -13.54 10.41 7.99
C MET A 1 -13.17 11.04 9.33
N PRO A 2 -12.90 10.26 10.39
CA PRO A 2 -12.34 10.78 11.63
C PRO A 2 -11.04 11.55 11.38
N ALA A 3 -10.78 12.56 12.21
CA ALA A 3 -9.52 13.32 12.13
C ALA A 3 -8.30 12.40 12.21
N GLY A 4 -7.27 12.69 11.41
CA GLY A 4 -6.05 11.88 11.31
C GLY A 4 -6.16 10.66 10.39
N THR A 5 -7.32 10.39 9.80
CA THR A 5 -7.49 9.28 8.84
C THR A 5 -7.81 9.80 7.44
N VAL A 6 -7.26 9.13 6.43
CA VAL A 6 -7.60 9.33 5.03
C VAL A 6 -7.89 8.00 4.35
N PHE A 7 -8.63 8.08 3.25
CA PHE A 7 -9.02 6.89 2.51
C PHE A 7 -8.82 7.10 1.02
N MET A 8 -8.04 6.20 0.41
CA MET A 8 -7.96 6.04 -1.04
C MET A 8 -8.60 4.70 -1.38
N TYR A 9 -9.64 4.70 -2.21
CA TYR A 9 -10.29 3.47 -2.65
C TYR A 9 -9.27 2.56 -3.36
N HIS A 10 -9.34 1.27 -3.05
CA HIS A 10 -8.35 0.28 -3.49
C HIS A 10 -8.30 0.19 -5.02
N ALA A 11 -7.09 -0.04 -5.53
CA ALA A 11 -6.81 -0.36 -6.93
C ALA A 11 -7.29 0.68 -7.97
N LYS A 12 -7.01 1.97 -7.72
CA LYS A 12 -6.95 2.96 -8.81
C LYS A 12 -5.64 2.79 -9.58
N ASP A 13 -5.75 2.67 -10.90
CA ASP A 13 -4.61 2.54 -11.81
C ASP A 13 -3.94 3.90 -12.07
N ARG A 14 -2.74 3.87 -12.65
CA ARG A 14 -1.91 5.03 -12.98
C ARG A 14 -2.14 5.59 -14.39
N VAL A 15 -3.09 5.05 -15.15
CA VAL A 15 -3.26 5.34 -16.60
C VAL A 15 -4.23 6.49 -16.88
N VAL A 16 -5.22 6.74 -16.03
CA VAL A 16 -6.23 7.80 -16.23
C VAL A 16 -6.10 8.84 -15.12
N ASP A 17 -6.09 10.12 -15.49
CA ASP A 17 -6.07 11.26 -14.57
C ASP A 17 -4.96 11.22 -13.49
N VAL A 18 -3.76 10.77 -13.86
CA VAL A 18 -2.60 10.76 -12.96
C VAL A 18 -1.49 11.67 -13.49
N PRO A 19 -1.29 12.88 -12.94
CA PRO A 19 -0.20 13.76 -13.36
C PRO A 19 1.18 13.29 -12.87
N LEU A 20 2.26 13.91 -13.36
CA LEU A 20 3.64 13.65 -12.91
C LEU A 20 3.83 14.02 -11.43
N ALA A 21 4.52 13.21 -10.64
CA ALA A 21 4.81 13.50 -9.23
C ALA A 21 5.94 14.53 -9.09
N GLU A 22 5.73 15.57 -8.29
CA GLU A 22 6.71 16.65 -8.06
C GLU A 22 8.01 16.16 -7.43
N THR A 23 7.94 15.11 -6.61
CA THR A 23 9.11 14.58 -5.88
C THR A 23 10.01 13.73 -6.75
N SER A 24 9.47 13.01 -7.74
CA SER A 24 10.22 12.05 -8.55
C SER A 24 10.34 12.43 -10.01
N GLY A 25 9.57 13.40 -10.50
CA GLY A 25 9.46 13.76 -11.92
C GLY A 25 8.84 12.67 -12.80
N LYS A 26 8.40 11.55 -12.22
CA LYS A 26 7.79 10.42 -12.93
C LYS A 26 6.27 10.49 -12.79
N ARG A 27 5.55 9.85 -13.71
CA ARG A 27 4.10 9.63 -13.61
C ARG A 27 3.71 9.15 -12.21
N GLY A 28 2.72 9.82 -11.61
CA GLY A 28 2.24 9.55 -10.25
C GLY A 28 2.01 8.07 -9.95
N GLY A 29 2.25 7.72 -8.69
CA GLY A 29 2.08 6.35 -8.19
C GLY A 29 0.61 5.98 -7.97
N ILE A 30 0.43 4.77 -7.45
CA ILE A 30 -0.86 4.23 -7.00
C ILE A 30 -0.85 4.11 -5.48
N HIS A 31 -1.97 3.70 -4.88
CA HIS A 31 -2.05 3.46 -3.42
C HIS A 31 -0.91 2.56 -2.90
N ASN A 32 -0.57 1.47 -3.60
CA ASN A 32 0.52 0.57 -3.21
C ASN A 32 1.93 1.18 -3.36
N SER A 33 2.08 2.32 -4.06
CA SER A 33 3.36 3.04 -4.10
C SER A 33 3.76 3.64 -2.75
N LEU A 34 2.82 3.74 -1.82
CA LEU A 34 3.04 4.23 -0.46
C LEU A 34 3.19 3.10 0.57
N THR A 35 3.02 1.84 0.15
CA THR A 35 3.03 0.68 1.06
C THR A 35 4.31 -0.11 0.93
N ARG A 36 4.65 -0.89 1.96
CA ARG A 36 5.72 -1.89 1.92
C ARG A 36 5.28 -3.21 2.55
N LEU A 37 5.96 -4.30 2.18
CA LEU A 37 5.74 -5.59 2.84
C LEU A 37 6.29 -5.55 4.28
N MET A 38 5.45 -5.94 5.23
CA MET A 38 5.84 -6.17 6.62
C MET A 38 5.46 -7.59 7.01
N ILE A 39 6.45 -8.39 7.38
CA ILE A 39 6.23 -9.80 7.71
C ILE A 39 6.12 -9.96 9.22
N LYS A 40 5.01 -10.56 9.66
CA LYS A 40 4.82 -10.94 11.05
C LYS A 40 5.45 -12.33 11.29
N PRO A 41 6.41 -12.49 12.22
CA PRO A 41 7.07 -13.77 12.46
C PRO A 41 6.12 -14.92 12.81
N SER A 42 5.00 -14.63 13.49
CA SER A 42 3.98 -15.64 13.81
C SER A 42 3.31 -16.25 12.58
N HIS A 43 3.40 -15.62 11.40
CA HIS A 43 2.87 -16.16 10.14
C HIS A 43 3.88 -17.06 9.41
N LEU A 44 5.10 -17.22 9.95
CA LEU A 44 6.17 -18.07 9.39
C LEU A 44 6.30 -19.41 10.13
N ILE A 45 5.42 -19.70 11.10
CA ILE A 45 5.43 -20.97 11.83
C ILE A 45 5.16 -22.12 10.85
N GLY A 46 5.85 -23.24 11.03
CA GLY A 46 5.72 -24.44 10.21
C GLY A 46 6.05 -25.72 10.99
N GLY A 47 5.61 -26.86 10.47
CA GLY A 47 5.93 -28.18 11.03
C GLY A 47 5.27 -28.46 12.39
N TYR A 48 4.21 -27.73 12.75
CA TYR A 48 3.57 -27.84 14.05
C TYR A 48 2.06 -28.08 13.92
N ALA A 49 1.68 -29.32 13.58
CA ALA A 49 0.29 -29.74 13.41
C ALA A 49 -0.50 -28.77 12.49
N GLN A 50 -1.52 -28.09 13.01
CA GLN A 50 -2.33 -27.11 12.27
C GLN A 50 -1.53 -25.89 11.79
N LEU A 51 -0.37 -25.62 12.40
CA LEU A 51 0.58 -24.58 11.99
C LEU A 51 1.65 -25.18 11.06
N THR A 52 1.19 -25.77 9.96
CA THR A 52 2.06 -26.30 8.90
C THR A 52 1.69 -25.62 7.59
N PHE A 53 2.72 -25.22 6.83
CA PHE A 53 2.53 -24.61 5.52
C PHE A 53 1.77 -25.56 4.57
N ALA A 54 0.77 -25.01 3.90
CA ALA A 54 0.20 -25.56 2.68
C ALA A 54 -0.19 -24.39 1.76
N PHE A 55 -0.28 -24.66 0.46
CA PHE A 55 -0.57 -23.62 -0.53
C PHE A 55 -1.87 -22.88 -0.19
N ASN A 56 -1.77 -21.56 0.00
CA ASN A 56 -2.86 -20.66 0.43
C ASN A 56 -3.53 -20.99 1.77
N TYR A 57 -2.97 -21.88 2.59
CA TYR A 57 -3.51 -22.23 3.91
C TYR A 57 -2.82 -21.46 5.04
N LEU A 58 -1.48 -21.40 5.04
CA LEU A 58 -0.69 -20.71 6.06
C LEU A 58 0.50 -20.01 5.41
N GLY A 59 0.78 -18.78 5.83
CA GLY A 59 1.92 -18.00 5.36
C GLY A 59 1.80 -16.51 5.71
N PRO A 60 2.83 -15.71 5.40
CA PRO A 60 2.81 -14.27 5.63
C PRO A 60 1.71 -13.58 4.81
N THR A 61 1.17 -12.50 5.38
CA THR A 61 0.06 -11.73 4.79
C THR A 61 0.55 -10.38 4.31
N GLY A 62 -0.06 -9.83 3.26
CA GLY A 62 0.20 -8.45 2.79
C GLY A 62 -0.63 -7.40 3.53
N ASN A 63 -0.44 -7.25 4.86
CA ASN A 63 -1.13 -6.21 5.63
C ASN A 63 -0.64 -4.81 5.26
N GLN A 64 -1.56 -3.83 5.19
CA GLN A 64 -1.27 -2.48 4.68
C GLN A 64 -2.08 -1.35 5.36
N ARG A 65 -2.81 -1.63 6.44
CA ARG A 65 -3.72 -0.64 7.08
C ARG A 65 -3.04 0.23 8.12
N ASP A 66 -1.86 -0.19 8.59
CA ASP A 66 -1.05 0.51 9.58
C ASP A 66 -0.12 1.56 8.93
N GLU A 67 -0.18 1.73 7.61
CA GLU A 67 0.68 2.67 6.88
C GLU A 67 0.33 4.12 7.22
N ILE A 68 1.37 4.93 7.45
CA ILE A 68 1.24 6.36 7.74
C ILE A 68 1.93 7.10 6.62
N THR A 69 1.27 8.12 6.08
CA THR A 69 1.80 8.92 4.98
C THR A 69 1.59 10.40 5.20
N VAL A 70 2.31 11.21 4.42
CA VAL A 70 2.21 12.66 4.45
C VAL A 70 1.32 13.12 3.31
N ILE A 71 0.32 13.95 3.64
CA ILE A 71 -0.56 14.57 2.67
C ILE A 71 -0.19 16.04 2.58
N ARG A 72 -0.02 16.51 1.35
CA ARG A 72 0.20 17.91 1.04
C ARG A 72 -0.57 18.32 -0.19
N ARG A 73 -0.93 19.61 -0.26
CA ARG A 73 -1.41 20.22 -1.49
C ARG A 73 -0.25 20.28 -2.49
N ARG A 74 -0.56 20.05 -3.77
CA ARG A 74 0.38 20.24 -4.89
C ARG A 74 0.57 21.74 -5.12
N SER A 75 1.77 22.16 -5.52
CA SER A 75 2.08 23.58 -5.72
C SER A 75 1.86 24.04 -7.16
N GLN A 76 1.83 23.10 -8.10
CA GLN A 76 1.63 23.35 -9.52
C GLN A 76 0.16 23.19 -9.95
N ASP A 77 -0.20 23.86 -11.04
CA ASP A 77 -1.41 23.55 -11.79
C ASP A 77 -1.30 22.16 -12.42
N VAL A 78 -2.40 21.41 -12.40
CA VAL A 78 -2.40 20.00 -12.84
C VAL A 78 -2.51 19.94 -14.36
N GLU A 79 -1.42 19.55 -15.01
CA GLU A 79 -1.39 19.16 -16.42
C GLU A 79 -1.22 17.63 -16.54
N TYR A 80 -1.91 17.01 -17.52
CA TYR A 80 -2.05 15.55 -17.65
C TYR A 80 -1.18 14.94 -18.75
#